data_AF-A0A7Y9W6D2-F1
#
_entry.id   AF-A0A7Y9W6D2-F1
#
_cell.length_a   1.000
_cell.length_b   1.000
_cell.length_c   1.000
_cell.angle_alpha   90.00
_cell.angle_beta   90.00
_cell.angle_gamma   90.00
#
_symmetry.space_group_name_H-M   'P 1'
#
loop_
_entity.id
_entity.type
_entity.pdbx_description
1 polymer ?
#
loop_
_entity_poly.entity_id
_entity_poly.type
_entity_poly.pdbx_seq_one_letter_code
_entity_poly.pdbx_strand_id
1 'polypeptide(L)'
;MPGLNRHQRIRCSVFALGAAVCLLETVSALADEKTFDYLNTTSPHVTTFVSGAETVEVSKLTVEPSVSSKVLIQFSSTVSAESADGCPCSVRAMVSMDGGEPRIVKRINVGSPAVVSLQKYPFDRQALDGSSVFEVTPGKHTFSILFKQVSGSSKKLEINYPNAQAIVFRN
;
A
#
# COMPACT_ATOMS: atom_id res chain seq x y z
N MET A 1 45.96 -84.12 -8.54
CA MET A 1 44.98 -84.23 -7.42
C MET A 1 45.57 -83.56 -6.19
N PRO A 2 44.73 -82.95 -5.33
CA PRO A 2 44.89 -81.58 -4.83
C PRO A 2 45.32 -81.48 -3.35
N GLY A 3 45.57 -80.25 -2.87
CA GLY A 3 45.63 -79.95 -1.43
C GLY A 3 45.92 -78.48 -1.10
N LEU A 4 44.86 -77.66 -1.04
CA LEU A 4 44.81 -76.24 -0.63
C LEU A 4 45.48 -75.98 0.74
N ASN A 5 46.27 -74.91 0.93
CA ASN A 5 45.92 -73.49 1.10
C ASN A 5 45.15 -73.16 2.41
N ARG A 6 45.79 -72.43 3.34
CA ARG A 6 45.11 -71.77 4.47
C ARG A 6 45.80 -70.47 4.92
N HIS A 7 45.13 -69.37 4.56
CA HIS A 7 44.94 -68.11 5.28
C HIS A 7 46.08 -67.48 6.09
N GLN A 8 46.66 -66.43 5.51
CA GLN A 8 47.27 -65.32 6.25
C GLN A 8 46.41 -64.06 6.01
N ARG A 9 45.77 -63.59 7.07
CA ARG A 9 45.11 -62.27 7.14
C ARG A 9 46.16 -61.25 7.59
N ILE A 10 46.07 -60.00 7.13
CA ILE A 10 45.95 -58.76 7.94
C ILE A 10 46.14 -57.52 7.05
N ARG A 11 45.00 -56.86 6.80
CA ARG A 11 44.67 -55.42 6.94
C ARG A 11 45.42 -54.31 6.20
N CYS A 12 44.63 -53.26 5.96
CA CYS A 12 44.95 -51.85 5.67
C CYS A 12 45.21 -51.54 4.19
N SER A 13 44.63 -50.52 3.54
CA SER A 13 43.65 -49.50 3.91
C SER A 13 43.15 -48.84 2.61
N VAL A 14 41.84 -48.64 2.52
CA VAL A 14 41.15 -47.40 2.12
C VAL A 14 41.48 -46.76 0.75
N PHE A 15 40.50 -46.92 -0.13
CA PHE A 15 40.07 -46.04 -1.23
C PHE A 15 40.18 -44.53 -0.92
N ALA A 16 40.64 -43.72 -1.88
CA ALA A 16 39.96 -42.47 -2.24
C ALA A 16 40.49 -41.92 -3.58
N LEU A 17 39.65 -42.06 -4.62
CA LEU A 17 39.69 -41.28 -5.85
C LEU A 17 39.43 -39.81 -5.51
N GLY A 18 40.38 -38.92 -5.80
CA GLY A 18 40.17 -37.48 -5.76
C GLY A 18 39.76 -36.96 -7.13
N ALA A 19 38.46 -37.01 -7.44
CA ALA A 19 37.88 -36.27 -8.56
C ALA A 19 37.52 -34.86 -8.07
N ALA A 20 38.36 -33.88 -8.42
CA ALA A 20 38.08 -32.47 -8.19
C ALA A 20 36.96 -32.00 -9.15
N VAL A 21 35.71 -32.08 -8.69
CA VAL A 21 34.57 -31.43 -9.34
C VAL A 21 34.67 -29.95 -9.03
N CYS A 22 35.07 -29.15 -10.01
CA CYS A 22 34.92 -27.70 -9.98
C CYS A 22 33.43 -27.38 -9.98
N LEU A 23 32.88 -27.10 -8.80
CA LEU A 23 31.58 -26.46 -8.65
C LEU A 23 31.73 -25.02 -9.15
N LEU A 24 31.33 -24.80 -10.40
CA LEU A 24 30.96 -23.49 -10.91
C LEU A 24 29.75 -23.02 -10.10
N GLU A 25 29.99 -22.20 -9.08
CA GLU A 25 28.96 -21.40 -8.46
C GLU A 25 28.46 -20.40 -9.50
N THR A 26 27.42 -20.77 -10.23
CA THR A 26 26.57 -19.81 -10.91
C THR A 26 25.91 -18.98 -9.82
N VAL A 27 26.51 -17.84 -9.48
CA VAL A 27 25.85 -16.76 -8.76
C VAL A 27 24.78 -16.23 -9.72
N SER A 28 23.60 -16.86 -9.68
CA SER A 28 22.40 -16.29 -10.25
C SER A 28 22.13 -15.02 -9.46
N ALA A 29 22.62 -13.89 -9.97
CA ALA A 29 22.08 -12.59 -9.65
C ALA A 29 20.61 -12.64 -10.09
N LEU A 30 19.73 -12.96 -9.13
CA LEU A 30 18.31 -12.68 -9.26
C LEU A 30 18.23 -11.16 -9.38
N ALA A 31 18.16 -10.70 -10.62
CA ALA A 31 17.68 -9.36 -10.90
C ALA A 31 16.29 -9.29 -10.26
N ASP A 32 16.18 -8.44 -9.24
CA ASP A 32 14.94 -8.02 -8.58
C ASP A 32 14.02 -7.45 -9.66
N GLU A 33 13.26 -8.33 -10.31
CA GLU A 33 12.27 -7.95 -11.32
C GLU A 33 11.10 -7.33 -10.57
N LYS A 34 11.20 -6.01 -10.36
CA LYS A 34 10.10 -5.19 -9.83
C LYS A 34 8.92 -5.29 -10.80
N THR A 35 8.05 -6.25 -10.53
CA THR A 35 6.78 -6.40 -11.23
C THR A 35 5.78 -5.48 -10.56
N PHE A 36 5.38 -4.43 -11.29
CA PHE A 36 4.46 -3.42 -10.81
C PHE A 36 3.05 -3.78 -11.24
N ASP A 37 2.19 -4.14 -10.29
CA ASP A 37 0.76 -4.25 -10.51
C ASP A 37 0.12 -2.88 -10.22
N TYR A 38 -0.49 -2.27 -11.25
CA TYR A 38 -1.16 -0.98 -11.16
C TYR A 38 -2.68 -1.18 -11.10
N LEU A 39 -3.31 -0.73 -10.01
CA LEU A 39 -4.75 -0.64 -9.91
C LEU A 39 -5.15 0.81 -9.73
N ASN A 40 -6.04 1.33 -10.58
CA ASN A 40 -6.57 2.68 -10.45
C ASN A 40 -8.10 2.66 -10.41
N THR A 41 -8.69 3.38 -9.46
CA THR A 41 -10.11 3.74 -9.51
C THR A 41 -10.23 5.17 -10.03
N THR A 42 -10.29 5.35 -11.35
CA THR A 42 -10.66 6.65 -11.91
C THR A 42 -12.17 6.82 -11.77
N SER A 43 -12.61 7.66 -10.84
CA SER A 43 -14.02 8.04 -10.78
C SER A 43 -14.19 9.43 -11.40
N PRO A 44 -14.83 9.56 -12.58
CA PRO A 44 -15.13 10.87 -13.16
C PRO A 44 -16.07 11.61 -12.20
N HIS A 45 -15.67 12.81 -11.75
CA HIS A 45 -16.48 13.72 -10.94
C HIS A 45 -17.44 13.04 -9.94
N VAL A 46 -16.89 12.21 -9.04
CA VAL A 46 -17.68 11.74 -7.90
C VAL A 46 -17.50 12.72 -6.76
N THR A 47 -18.52 13.56 -6.59
CA THR A 47 -18.74 14.38 -5.40
C THR A 47 -19.21 13.47 -4.28
N THR A 48 -18.37 13.25 -3.28
CA THR A 48 -18.79 12.60 -2.04
C THR A 48 -18.82 13.61 -0.91
N PHE A 49 -19.88 13.59 -0.10
CA PHE A 49 -19.99 14.48 1.06
C PHE A 49 -19.46 13.79 2.30
N VAL A 50 -18.60 14.50 3.04
CA VAL A 50 -18.24 14.14 4.41
C VAL A 50 -19.02 15.05 5.34
N SER A 51 -19.82 14.44 6.22
CA SER A 51 -20.63 15.17 7.19
C SER A 51 -20.40 14.65 8.60
N GLY A 52 -20.07 15.54 9.54
CA GLY A 52 -19.96 15.19 10.94
C GLY A 52 -18.79 14.23 11.24
N ALA A 53 -18.98 13.34 12.22
CA ALA A 53 -17.91 12.44 12.70
C ALA A 53 -17.81 11.11 11.94
N GLU A 54 -18.61 10.93 10.88
CA GLU A 54 -18.63 9.71 10.09
C GLU A 54 -17.37 9.57 9.23
N THR A 55 -16.91 8.32 9.09
CA THR A 55 -15.82 7.97 8.19
C THR A 55 -16.41 7.52 6.87
N VAL A 56 -15.99 8.14 5.77
CA VAL A 56 -16.49 7.86 4.43
C VAL A 56 -15.41 7.15 3.63
N GLU A 57 -15.74 5.99 3.05
CA GLU A 57 -14.88 5.31 2.08
C GLU A 57 -15.05 5.98 0.71
N VAL A 58 -13.94 6.46 0.15
CA VAL A 58 -13.94 7.19 -1.14
C VAL A 58 -13.31 6.39 -2.27
N SER A 59 -12.50 5.39 -1.94
CA SER A 59 -11.92 4.46 -2.91
C SER A 59 -11.49 3.18 -2.20
N LYS A 60 -11.42 2.11 -2.98
CA LYS A 60 -11.04 0.77 -2.55
C LYS A 60 -10.16 0.13 -3.61
N LEU A 61 -9.03 -0.42 -3.18
CA LEU A 61 -8.07 -1.10 -4.04
C LEU A 61 -7.87 -2.53 -3.53
N THR A 62 -7.72 -3.49 -4.43
CA THR A 62 -7.42 -4.88 -4.08
C THR A 62 -6.16 -5.33 -4.80
N VAL A 63 -5.24 -5.92 -4.05
CA VAL A 63 -4.01 -6.51 -4.58
C VAL A 63 -3.90 -7.95 -4.09
N GLU A 64 -3.23 -8.80 -4.86
CA GLU A 64 -3.05 -10.21 -4.51
C GLU A 64 -1.60 -10.64 -4.76
N PRO A 65 -0.63 -10.12 -3.98
CA PRO A 65 0.76 -10.50 -4.14
C PRO A 65 0.97 -11.99 -3.87
N SER A 66 1.81 -12.63 -4.68
CA SER A 66 2.20 -14.04 -4.53
C SER A 66 3.32 -14.27 -3.52
N VAL A 67 4.02 -13.21 -3.10
CA VAL A 67 5.13 -13.22 -2.13
C VAL A 67 4.94 -12.09 -1.12
N SER A 68 5.61 -12.18 0.03
CA SER A 68 5.63 -11.07 0.99
C SER A 68 6.18 -9.82 0.32
N SER A 69 5.43 -8.73 0.37
CA SER A 69 5.66 -7.54 -0.45
C SER A 69 5.46 -6.27 0.36
N LYS A 70 6.02 -5.17 -0.12
CA LYS A 70 5.65 -3.82 0.33
C LYS A 70 4.69 -3.21 -0.66
N VAL A 71 3.58 -2.67 -0.21
CA VAL A 71 2.58 -2.02 -1.07
C VAL A 71 2.54 -0.54 -0.75
N LEU A 72 2.88 0.30 -1.72
CA LEU A 72 2.70 1.74 -1.64
C LEU A 72 1.30 2.09 -2.14
N ILE A 73 0.50 2.65 -1.26
CA ILE A 73 -0.78 3.26 -1.60
C ILE A 73 -0.54 4.75 -1.79
N GLN A 74 -0.98 5.30 -2.93
CA GLN A 74 -1.00 6.73 -3.18
C GLN A 74 -2.41 7.13 -3.58
N PHE A 75 -2.86 8.28 -3.11
CA PHE A 75 -4.17 8.80 -3.47
C PHE A 75 -4.10 10.31 -3.64
N SER A 76 -4.98 10.82 -4.49
CA SER A 76 -5.16 12.24 -4.71
C SER A 76 -6.64 12.61 -4.64
N SER A 77 -6.93 13.76 -4.07
CA SER A 77 -8.27 14.35 -4.01
C SER A 77 -8.18 15.81 -3.61
N THR A 78 -9.26 16.57 -3.80
CA THR A 78 -9.39 17.89 -3.17
C THR A 78 -10.65 17.97 -2.33
N VAL A 79 -10.60 18.77 -1.27
CA VAL A 79 -11.75 19.03 -0.40
C VAL A 79 -12.08 20.50 -0.37
N SER A 80 -13.37 20.82 -0.44
CA SER A 80 -13.89 22.19 -0.30
C SER A 80 -15.10 22.21 0.61
N ALA A 81 -15.34 23.38 1.22
CA ALA A 81 -16.59 23.67 1.91
C ALA A 81 -17.42 24.55 0.98
N GLU A 82 -18.36 23.97 0.22
CA GLU A 82 -19.19 24.71 -0.75
C GLU A 82 -20.28 25.58 -0.09
N SER A 83 -20.31 25.61 1.24
CA SER A 83 -21.24 26.44 2.00
C SER A 83 -20.61 26.94 3.31
N ALA A 84 -21.03 28.13 3.72
CA ALA A 84 -20.47 28.84 4.88
C ALA A 84 -20.76 28.17 6.24
N ASP A 85 -21.61 27.15 6.27
CA ASP A 85 -22.12 26.54 7.49
C ASP A 85 -21.11 25.62 8.15
N GLY A 86 -20.88 25.85 9.44
CA GLY A 86 -20.16 24.93 10.32
C GLY A 86 -18.65 24.81 10.08
N CYS A 87 -18.05 25.63 9.21
CA CYS A 87 -16.59 25.74 9.06
C CYS A 87 -16.03 27.03 9.71
N PRO A 88 -14.78 27.04 10.20
CA PRO A 88 -13.64 26.21 9.76
C PRO A 88 -13.73 24.74 10.17
N CYS A 89 -13.37 23.87 9.24
CA CYS A 89 -13.44 22.42 9.41
C CYS A 89 -12.05 21.79 9.34
N SER A 90 -11.89 20.58 9.82
CA SER A 90 -10.69 19.79 9.56
C SER A 90 -11.05 18.39 9.12
N VAL A 91 -10.35 17.91 8.11
CA VAL A 91 -10.55 16.58 7.51
C VAL A 91 -9.26 15.79 7.62
N ARG A 92 -9.39 14.51 7.95
CA ARG A 92 -8.31 13.53 7.90
C ARG A 92 -8.49 12.63 6.69
N ALA A 93 -7.38 12.41 5.99
CA ALA A 93 -7.23 11.32 5.05
C ALA A 93 -6.54 10.14 5.73
N MET A 94 -7.09 8.96 5.54
CA MET A 94 -6.66 7.73 6.19
C MET A 94 -6.67 6.59 5.19
N VAL A 95 -5.86 5.56 5.46
CA VAL A 95 -5.85 4.31 4.70
C VAL A 95 -6.01 3.15 5.67
N SER A 96 -6.99 2.29 5.42
CA SER A 96 -7.19 1.02 6.15
C SER A 96 -6.78 -0.15 5.27
N MET A 97 -6.21 -1.19 5.87
CA MET A 97 -5.89 -2.46 5.22
C MET A 97 -6.77 -3.55 5.84
N ASP A 98 -7.46 -4.31 5.00
CA ASP A 98 -8.33 -5.44 5.36
C ASP A 98 -9.38 -5.12 6.44
N GLY A 99 -9.86 -3.88 6.47
CA GLY A 99 -10.84 -3.40 7.46
C GLY A 99 -10.24 -3.15 8.86
N GLY A 100 -8.92 -3.22 9.01
CA GLY A 100 -8.22 -2.89 10.24
C GLY A 100 -8.22 -1.40 10.58
N GLU A 101 -7.56 -1.04 11.68
CA GLU A 101 -7.52 0.35 12.16
C GLU A 101 -6.92 1.29 11.09
N PRO A 102 -7.63 2.36 10.70
CA PRO A 102 -7.14 3.29 9.68
C PRO A 102 -5.88 4.03 10.12
N ARG A 103 -4.83 4.00 9.27
CA ARG A 103 -3.65 4.85 9.45
C ARG A 103 -3.96 6.26 8.94
N ILE A 104 -3.79 7.26 9.79
CA ILE A 104 -3.87 8.68 9.39
C ILE A 104 -2.66 9.03 8.51
N VAL A 105 -2.94 9.56 7.32
CA VAL A 105 -1.91 9.97 6.34
C VAL A 105 -1.76 11.49 6.32
N LYS A 106 -2.87 12.22 6.29
CA LYS A 106 -2.87 13.68 6.23
C LYS A 106 -4.03 14.26 7.02
N ARG A 107 -3.82 15.44 7.61
CA ARG A 107 -4.88 16.29 8.14
C ARG A 107 -4.82 17.64 7.42
N ILE A 108 -5.95 18.13 6.95
CA ILE A 108 -6.08 19.43 6.30
C ILE A 108 -7.11 20.27 7.07
N ASN A 109 -6.95 21.59 7.03
CA ASN A 109 -7.97 22.53 7.49
C ASN A 109 -8.69 23.07 6.26
N VAL A 110 -10.01 23.10 6.31
CA VAL A 110 -10.86 23.64 5.24
C VAL A 110 -11.40 24.98 5.73
N GLY A 111 -11.10 26.03 4.98
CA GLY A 111 -11.45 27.40 5.32
C GLY A 111 -12.97 27.62 5.37
N SER A 112 -13.39 28.62 6.15
CA SER A 112 -14.79 29.07 6.15
C SER A 112 -15.06 29.91 4.91
N PRO A 113 -16.16 29.66 4.18
CA PRO A 113 -16.59 30.51 3.09
C PRO A 113 -16.98 31.94 3.45
N ALA A 114 -16.90 32.37 4.72
CA ALA A 114 -16.91 33.79 5.05
C ALA A 114 -15.81 34.57 4.30
N VAL A 115 -14.74 33.90 3.85
CA VAL A 115 -13.74 34.47 2.94
C VAL A 115 -14.34 34.72 1.53
N VAL A 116 -15.25 33.87 1.05
CA VAL A 116 -15.94 34.02 -0.25
C VAL A 116 -16.85 35.26 -0.24
N SER A 117 -17.61 35.48 0.84
CA SER A 117 -18.52 36.63 0.94
C SER A 117 -17.78 37.97 1.09
N LEU A 118 -16.61 37.98 1.73
CA LEU A 118 -15.81 39.20 1.96
C LEU A 118 -14.77 39.47 0.86
N GLN A 119 -14.16 38.44 0.28
CA GLN A 119 -13.05 38.56 -0.68
C GLN A 119 -13.42 38.12 -2.10
N LYS A 120 -14.66 37.66 -2.35
CA LYS A 120 -15.17 37.19 -3.66
C LYS A 120 -14.30 36.10 -4.31
N TYR A 121 -13.52 35.37 -3.51
CA TYR A 121 -12.72 34.26 -3.99
C TYR A 121 -13.59 32.99 -4.06
N PRO A 122 -13.50 32.15 -5.10
CA PRO A 122 -14.21 30.86 -5.12
C PRO A 122 -13.80 29.99 -3.92
N PHE A 123 -14.65 29.04 -3.54
CA PHE A 123 -14.37 28.09 -2.47
C PHE A 123 -12.99 27.44 -2.69
N ASP A 124 -12.05 27.68 -1.76
CA ASP A 124 -10.68 27.23 -1.93
C ASP A 124 -10.62 25.70 -1.77
N ARG A 125 -10.27 25.01 -2.86
CA ARG A 125 -10.12 23.56 -2.87
C ARG A 125 -8.76 23.22 -2.28
N GLN A 126 -8.78 22.57 -1.12
CA GLN A 126 -7.57 22.13 -0.46
C GLN A 126 -7.18 20.74 -0.93
N ALA A 127 -5.89 20.57 -1.26
CA ALA A 127 -5.34 19.28 -1.62
C ALA A 127 -5.42 18.27 -0.44
N LEU A 128 -6.05 17.13 -0.68
CA LEU A 128 -6.20 16.02 0.26
C LEU A 128 -5.51 14.75 -0.27
N ASP A 129 -4.31 14.93 -0.78
CA ASP A 129 -3.48 13.85 -1.32
C ASP A 129 -2.61 13.22 -0.22
N GLY A 130 -2.16 11.99 -0.45
CA GLY A 130 -1.25 11.33 0.47
C GLY A 130 -0.73 9.99 -0.04
N SER A 131 0.19 9.41 0.73
CA SER A 131 0.72 8.08 0.48
C SER A 131 1.09 7.36 1.77
N SER A 132 0.99 6.03 1.78
CA SER A 132 1.45 5.17 2.87
C SER A 132 1.94 3.83 2.33
N VAL A 133 2.96 3.27 2.97
CA VAL A 133 3.47 1.92 2.68
C VAL A 133 2.98 0.93 3.73
N PHE A 134 2.55 -0.24 3.25
CA PHE A 134 2.12 -1.38 4.06
C PHE A 134 2.99 -2.59 3.72
N GLU A 135 3.29 -3.40 4.73
CA GLU A 135 3.87 -4.73 4.52
C GLU A 135 2.72 -5.74 4.46
N VAL A 136 2.73 -6.60 3.45
CA VAL A 136 1.68 -7.59 3.23
C VAL A 136 2.27 -8.97 3.03
N THR A 137 1.56 -9.96 3.54
CA THR A 137 1.84 -11.38 3.29
C THR A 137 1.34 -11.78 1.90
N PRO A 138 1.70 -12.98 1.39
CA PRO A 138 1.07 -13.52 0.21
C PRO A 138 -0.45 -13.66 0.39
N GLY A 139 -1.23 -13.33 -0.64
CA GLY A 139 -2.68 -13.45 -0.64
C GLY A 139 -3.40 -12.14 -0.94
N LYS A 140 -4.72 -12.17 -0.88
CA LYS A 140 -5.59 -11.06 -1.25
C LYS A 140 -5.70 -10.03 -0.13
N HIS A 141 -5.33 -8.79 -0.41
CA HIS A 141 -5.39 -7.66 0.50
C HIS A 141 -6.21 -6.52 -0.10
N THR A 142 -6.97 -5.85 0.75
CA THR A 142 -7.86 -4.76 0.35
C THR A 142 -7.51 -3.49 1.10
N PHE A 143 -7.30 -2.40 0.36
CA PHE A 143 -6.98 -1.08 0.91
C PHE A 143 -8.16 -0.13 0.70
N SER A 144 -8.66 0.47 1.77
CA SER A 144 -9.72 1.47 1.72
C SER A 144 -9.15 2.85 2.01
N ILE A 145 -9.43 3.81 1.13
CA ILE A 145 -9.10 5.23 1.33
C ILE A 145 -10.30 5.87 2.00
N LEU A 146 -10.07 6.46 3.17
CA LEU A 146 -11.11 6.89 4.08
C LEU A 146 -10.93 8.36 4.45
N PHE A 147 -11.98 9.15 4.32
CA PHE A 147 -12.00 10.56 4.74
C PHE A 147 -12.94 10.77 5.92
N LYS A 148 -12.51 11.58 6.88
CA LYS A 148 -13.28 11.88 8.10
C LYS A 148 -13.12 13.32 8.51
N GLN A 149 -14.23 14.00 8.75
CA GLN A 149 -14.21 15.30 9.41
C GLN A 149 -13.99 15.11 10.91
N VAL A 150 -13.00 15.83 11.45
CA VAL A 150 -12.57 15.73 12.85
C VAL A 150 -12.80 17.01 13.65
N SER A 151 -13.12 18.12 12.98
CA SER A 151 -13.56 19.36 13.62
C SER A 151 -14.44 20.16 12.69
N GLY A 152 -15.20 21.10 13.24
CA GLY A 152 -16.26 21.82 12.54
C GLY A 152 -17.56 21.01 12.51
N SER A 153 -18.65 21.67 12.13
CA SER A 153 -19.99 21.11 12.08
C SER A 153 -20.61 21.15 10.68
N SER A 154 -19.80 21.46 9.64
CA SER A 154 -20.29 21.42 8.27
C SER A 154 -20.82 20.04 7.93
N LYS A 155 -21.89 20.03 7.14
CA LYS A 155 -22.49 18.80 6.58
C LYS A 155 -22.26 18.68 5.08
N LYS A 156 -21.48 19.60 4.50
CA LYS A 156 -21.36 19.80 3.06
C LYS A 156 -19.89 19.95 2.65
N LEU A 157 -19.00 19.15 3.25
CA LEU A 157 -17.62 19.06 2.78
C LEU A 157 -17.60 18.17 1.54
N GLU A 158 -17.28 18.77 0.41
CA GLU A 158 -17.24 18.08 -0.88
C GLU A 158 -15.83 17.53 -1.13
N ILE A 159 -15.76 16.23 -1.36
CA ILE A 159 -14.57 15.52 -1.82
C ILE A 159 -14.65 15.42 -3.33
N ASN A 160 -13.62 15.94 -4.00
CA ASN A 160 -13.55 16.03 -5.45
C ASN A 160 -12.43 15.15 -5.99
N TYR A 161 -12.69 14.53 -7.15
CA TYR A 161 -11.72 13.77 -7.94
C TYR A 161 -10.91 12.74 -7.13
N PRO A 162 -11.55 11.89 -6.29
CA PRO A 162 -10.81 10.86 -5.59
C PRO A 162 -10.20 9.90 -6.60
N ASN A 163 -8.89 9.74 -6.54
CA ASN A 163 -8.11 8.83 -7.34
C ASN A 163 -7.14 8.10 -6.42
N ALA A 164 -6.94 6.81 -6.63
CA ALA A 164 -6.08 6.00 -5.78
C ALA A 164 -5.36 4.95 -6.59
N GLN A 165 -4.11 4.69 -6.23
CA GLN A 165 -3.26 3.70 -6.83
C GLN A 165 -2.53 2.87 -5.77
N ALA A 166 -2.33 1.60 -6.08
CA ALA A 166 -1.47 0.69 -5.33
C ALA A 166 -0.29 0.29 -6.22
N ILE A 167 0.90 0.26 -5.62
CA ILE A 167 2.14 -0.18 -6.26
C ILE A 167 2.75 -1.27 -5.39
N VAL A 168 2.87 -2.48 -5.92
CA VAL A 168 3.46 -3.63 -5.22
C VAL A 168 4.96 -3.69 -5.50
N PHE A 169 5.76 -3.73 -4.44
CA PHE A 169 7.20 -3.98 -4.47
C PHE A 169 7.44 -5.39 -3.91
N ARG A 170 7.80 -6.31 -4.80
CA ARG A 170 8.27 -7.65 -4.46
C ARG A 170 9.73 -7.53 -3.99
N ASN A 171 10.14 -8.35 -3.04
CA ASN A 171 11.55 -8.47 -2.62
C ASN A 171 12.28 -9.50 -3.47
#